data_AF-A0A2L0U006-F1
#
_entry.id   AF-A0A2L0U006-F1
#
_cell.length_a   1.000
_cell.length_b   1.000
_cell.length_c   1.000
_cell.angle_alpha   90.00
_cell.angle_beta   90.00
_cell.angle_gamma   90.00
#
_symmetry.space_group_name_H-M   'P 1'
#
loop_
_entity.id
_entity.type
_entity.pdbx_description
1 polymer ?
#
loop_
_entity_poly.entity_id
_entity_poly.type
_entity_poly.pdbx_seq_one_letter_code
_entity_poly.pdbx_strand_id
1 'polypeptide(L)'
;MVRSQRGSAILIALFVIVIMALLAAAMGRFLVDSSEKHTVEVRGVRALMAAQSGLEVALYRLYPNGEWQGQASRCVPVALDFTEPGLAGCQASITCNRVTVSAAGGTQTGYRFSSEGRCGQPDAGSGPNPDFAVSRTLVAEAFDGATP
;
A
#
# COMPACT_ATOMS: atom_id res chain seq x y z
N MET A 1 -62.57 -32.10 -5.30
CA MET A 1 -61.95 -32.74 -4.13
C MET A 1 -60.59 -32.08 -3.88
N VAL A 2 -60.51 -31.15 -2.92
CA VAL A 2 -59.23 -30.52 -2.53
C VAL A 2 -58.52 -31.48 -1.59
N ARG A 3 -57.37 -31.99 -2.03
CA ARG A 3 -56.53 -32.92 -1.28
C ARG A 3 -55.85 -32.14 -0.15
N SER A 4 -56.21 -32.42 1.09
CA SER A 4 -55.52 -31.88 2.27
C SER A 4 -54.06 -32.39 2.26
N GLN A 5 -53.12 -31.52 1.90
CA GLN A 5 -51.69 -31.81 2.04
C GLN A 5 -51.40 -32.05 3.53
N ARG A 6 -51.06 -33.30 3.85
CA ARG A 6 -50.59 -33.69 5.17
C ARG A 6 -49.28 -32.95 5.43
N GLY A 7 -49.20 -32.27 6.59
CA GLY A 7 -48.19 -31.27 6.96
C GLY A 7 -46.71 -31.68 6.97
N SER A 8 -46.31 -32.83 6.42
CA SER A 8 -44.89 -33.20 6.26
C SER A 8 -44.20 -32.41 5.14
N ALA A 9 -44.91 -32.06 4.06
CA ALA A 9 -44.32 -31.32 2.95
C ALA A 9 -43.92 -29.89 3.32
N ILE A 10 -44.67 -29.25 4.22
CA ILE A 10 -44.39 -27.88 4.68
C ILE A 10 -43.11 -27.83 5.53
N LEU A 11 -42.86 -28.86 6.35
CA LEU A 11 -41.66 -28.95 7.18
C LEU A 11 -40.40 -29.17 6.32
N ILE A 12 -40.50 -30.02 5.29
CA ILE A 12 -39.40 -30.24 4.35
C ILE A 12 -39.08 -28.95 3.58
N ALA A 13 -40.10 -28.23 3.10
CA ALA A 13 -39.91 -26.96 2.40
C ALA A 13 -39.24 -25.90 3.28
N LEU A 14 -39.65 -25.78 4.55
CA LEU A 14 -39.05 -24.85 5.51
C LEU A 14 -37.56 -25.16 5.72
N PHE A 15 -37.22 -26.43 5.93
CA PHE A 15 -35.83 -26.84 6.13
C PHE A 15 -34.94 -26.50 4.93
N VAL A 16 -35.43 -26.74 3.72
CA VAL A 16 -34.70 -26.41 2.48
C VAL A 16 -34.52 -24.89 2.35
N ILE A 17 -35.55 -24.08 2.61
CA ILE A 17 -35.45 -22.62 2.54
C ILE A 17 -34.42 -22.10 3.55
N VAL A 18 -34.41 -22.61 4.78
CA VAL A 18 -33.44 -22.20 5.82
C VAL A 18 -32.02 -22.55 5.38
N ILE A 19 -31.78 -23.76 4.86
CA ILE A 19 -30.45 -24.13 4.36
C ILE A 19 -30.01 -23.23 3.22
N MET A 20 -30.88 -23.01 2.23
CA MET A 20 -30.54 -22.14 1.08
C MET A 20 -30.28 -20.70 1.52
N ALA A 21 -31.02 -20.18 2.50
CA ALA A 21 -30.78 -18.87 3.09
C ALA A 21 -29.43 -18.79 3.81
N LEU A 22 -29.06 -19.82 4.58
CA LEU A 22 -27.75 -19.89 5.26
C LEU A 22 -26.60 -19.97 4.25
N LEU A 23 -26.75 -20.78 3.19
CA LEU A 23 -25.76 -20.88 2.12
C LEU A 23 -25.60 -19.56 1.36
N ALA A 24 -26.71 -18.90 1.01
CA ALA A 24 -26.67 -17.59 0.36
C ALA A 24 -26.00 -16.53 1.24
N ALA A 25 -26.27 -16.52 2.56
CA ALA A 25 -25.62 -15.62 3.49
C ALA A 25 -24.11 -15.89 3.61
N ALA A 26 -23.69 -17.16 3.64
CA ALA A 26 -22.27 -17.54 3.67
C ALA A 26 -21.55 -17.11 2.38
N MET A 27 -22.14 -17.37 1.21
CA MET A 27 -21.57 -16.95 -0.08
C MET A 27 -21.52 -15.43 -0.21
N GLY A 28 -22.53 -14.71 0.30
CA GLY A 28 -22.52 -13.25 0.36
C GLY A 28 -21.33 -12.70 1.13
N ARG A 29 -20.99 -13.30 2.29
CA ARG A 29 -19.79 -12.93 3.05
C ARG A 29 -18.50 -13.21 2.28
N PHE A 30 -18.39 -14.37 1.64
CA PHE A 30 -17.20 -14.70 0.84
C PHE A 30 -16.98 -13.74 -0.34
N LEU A 31 -18.05 -13.28 -0.97
CA LEU A 31 -17.98 -12.29 -2.06
C LEU A 31 -17.49 -10.93 -1.56
N VAL A 32 -17.98 -10.48 -0.41
CA VAL A 32 -17.52 -9.23 0.23
C VAL A 32 -16.04 -9.33 0.61
N ASP A 33 -15.64 -10.40 1.28
CA ASP A 33 -14.23 -10.65 1.65
C ASP A 33 -13.30 -10.71 0.42
N SER A 34 -13.77 -11.28 -0.69
CA SER A 34 -12.98 -11.35 -1.93
C SER A 34 -12.86 -9.98 -2.59
N SER A 35 -13.92 -9.17 -2.57
CA SER A 35 -13.90 -7.82 -3.12
C SER A 35 -12.95 -6.89 -2.36
N GLU A 36 -12.91 -7.00 -1.04
CA GLU A 36 -12.02 -6.19 -0.18
C GLU A 36 -10.54 -6.51 -0.45
N LYS A 37 -10.19 -7.79 -0.63
CA LYS A 37 -8.82 -8.23 -0.92
C LYS A 37 -8.25 -7.65 -2.22
N HIS A 38 -9.05 -7.60 -3.29
CA HIS A 38 -8.61 -7.03 -4.57
C HIS A 38 -8.33 -5.52 -4.47
N THR A 39 -9.17 -4.77 -3.76
CA THR A 39 -8.93 -3.34 -3.54
C THR A 39 -7.69 -3.06 -2.70
N VAL A 40 -7.40 -3.90 -1.69
CA VAL A 40 -6.20 -3.76 -0.86
C VAL A 40 -4.93 -4.07 -1.66
N GLU A 41 -4.95 -5.08 -2.52
CA GLU A 41 -3.80 -5.43 -3.37
C GLU A 41 -3.45 -4.31 -4.34
N VAL A 42 -4.44 -3.78 -5.06
CA VAL A 42 -4.24 -2.66 -6.01
C VAL A 42 -3.71 -1.42 -5.30
N ARG A 43 -4.28 -1.07 -4.14
CA ARG A 43 -3.79 0.06 -3.32
C ARG A 43 -2.38 -0.20 -2.78
N GLY A 44 -2.05 -1.44 -2.44
CA GLY A 44 -0.71 -1.85 -2.03
C GLY A 44 0.33 -1.65 -3.13
N VAL A 45 -0.01 -1.98 -4.38
CA VAL A 45 0.86 -1.71 -5.54
C VAL A 45 1.02 -0.21 -5.75
N ARG A 46 -0.05 0.58 -5.65
CA ARG A 46 0.05 2.04 -5.76
C ARG A 46 0.93 2.64 -4.67
N ALA A 47 0.80 2.16 -3.43
CA ALA A 47 1.63 2.61 -2.31
C ALA A 47 3.10 2.27 -2.53
N LEU A 48 3.39 1.09 -3.10
CA LEU A 48 4.74 0.70 -3.48
C LEU A 48 5.30 1.61 -4.58
N MET A 49 4.53 1.89 -5.63
CA MET A 49 4.95 2.77 -6.72
C MET A 49 5.17 4.21 -6.23
N ALA A 50 4.30 4.72 -5.34
CA ALA A 50 4.47 6.02 -4.69
C ALA A 50 5.78 6.08 -3.89
N ALA A 51 6.07 5.04 -3.09
CA ALA A 51 7.32 4.93 -2.34
C ALA A 51 8.53 4.94 -3.29
N GLN A 52 8.46 4.18 -4.39
CA GLN A 52 9.53 4.11 -5.38
C GLN A 52 9.76 5.46 -6.07
N SER A 53 8.71 6.13 -6.53
CA SER A 53 8.84 7.46 -7.15
C SER A 53 9.43 8.48 -6.18
N GLY A 54 9.04 8.45 -4.90
CA GLY A 54 9.65 9.31 -3.87
C GLY A 54 11.15 9.05 -3.68
N LEU A 55 11.55 7.78 -3.75
CA LEU A 55 12.94 7.37 -3.65
C LEU A 55 13.75 7.82 -4.88
N GLU A 56 13.21 7.69 -6.09
CA GLU A 56 13.83 8.16 -7.33
C GLU A 56 14.08 9.68 -7.30
N VAL A 57 13.11 10.45 -6.82
CA VAL A 57 13.27 11.91 -6.61
C VAL A 57 14.39 12.20 -5.60
N ALA A 58 14.46 11.43 -4.52
CA ALA A 58 15.49 11.60 -3.50
C ALA A 58 16.90 11.25 -4.02
N LEU A 59 17.03 10.16 -4.78
CA LEU A 59 18.29 9.76 -5.40
C LEU A 59 18.71 10.74 -6.49
N TYR A 60 17.79 11.26 -7.29
CA TYR A 60 18.08 12.27 -8.31
C TYR A 60 18.66 13.55 -7.70
N ARG A 61 18.25 13.92 -6.48
CA ARG A 61 18.87 15.05 -5.76
C ARG A 61 20.33 14.77 -5.39
N LEU A 62 20.75 13.52 -5.23
CA LEU A 62 22.14 13.17 -4.96
C LEU A 62 22.98 13.04 -6.23
N TYR A 63 22.37 12.58 -7.32
CA TYR A 63 23.02 12.41 -8.63
C TYR A 63 22.36 13.28 -9.71
N PRO A 64 22.35 14.62 -9.58
CA PRO A 64 21.85 15.46 -10.66
C PRO A 64 22.69 15.23 -11.91
N ASN A 65 22.03 14.87 -13.01
CA ASN A 65 22.67 14.54 -14.29
C ASN A 65 23.69 13.37 -14.22
N GLY A 66 23.55 12.46 -13.24
CA GLY A 66 24.41 11.29 -13.09
C GLY A 66 25.76 11.56 -12.42
N GLU A 67 26.02 12.80 -11.97
CA GLU A 67 27.23 13.15 -11.21
C GLU A 67 26.95 13.17 -9.71
N TRP A 68 27.83 12.59 -8.91
CA TRP A 68 27.70 12.64 -7.46
C TRP A 68 27.84 14.08 -6.96
N GLN A 69 26.76 14.60 -6.40
CA GLN A 69 26.72 15.87 -5.66
C GLN A 69 26.14 15.65 -4.26
N GLY A 70 26.43 14.49 -3.67
CA GLY A 70 25.90 14.04 -2.39
C GLY A 70 26.38 14.89 -1.21
N GLN A 71 25.64 15.98 -0.95
CA GLN A 71 25.89 16.87 0.17
C GLN A 71 24.83 16.72 1.26
N ALA A 72 25.27 16.98 2.49
CA ALA A 72 24.44 17.11 3.69
C ALA A 72 23.15 17.93 3.48
N SER A 73 23.26 18.99 2.68
CA SER A 73 22.17 19.93 2.34
C SER A 73 21.11 19.35 1.40
N ARG A 74 21.43 18.27 0.66
CA ARG A 74 20.49 17.60 -0.25
C ARG A 74 19.78 16.41 0.41
N CYS A 75 20.30 15.94 1.54
CA CYS A 75 19.69 14.95 2.42
C CYS A 75 18.66 15.63 3.34
N VAL A 76 17.48 15.93 2.80
CA VAL A 76 16.39 16.59 3.52
C VAL A 76 15.12 15.75 3.40
N PRO A 77 14.31 15.64 4.47
CA PRO A 77 13.00 14.99 4.38
C PRO A 77 12.11 15.71 3.37
N VAL A 78 11.35 14.94 2.59
CA VAL A 78 10.43 15.46 1.57
C VAL A 78 9.12 14.72 1.66
N ALA A 79 8.00 15.43 1.54
CA ALA A 79 6.70 14.82 1.29
C ALA A 79 6.27 15.17 -0.14
N LEU A 80 5.73 14.19 -0.86
CA LEU A 80 5.17 14.33 -2.19
C LEU A 80 3.72 13.89 -2.14
N ASP A 81 2.81 14.75 -2.59
CA ASP A 81 1.40 14.42 -2.74
C ASP A 81 1.12 14.16 -4.22
N PHE A 82 0.59 12.99 -4.54
CA PHE A 82 0.31 12.61 -5.92
C PHE A 82 -1.14 12.90 -6.27
N THR A 83 -1.33 13.65 -7.35
CA THR A 83 -2.65 13.97 -7.91
C THR A 83 -2.86 13.34 -9.29
N GLU A 84 -1.80 12.76 -9.86
CA GLU A 84 -1.78 12.19 -11.19
C GLU A 84 -2.62 10.90 -11.29
N PRO A 85 -3.24 10.66 -12.46
CA PRO A 85 -3.95 9.41 -12.72
C PRO A 85 -3.03 8.20 -12.46
N GLY A 86 -3.42 7.34 -11.52
CA GLY A 86 -2.66 6.14 -11.12
C GLY A 86 -2.13 6.19 -9.69
N LEU A 87 -1.73 7.36 -9.20
CA LEU A 87 -1.30 7.58 -7.80
C LEU A 87 -2.20 8.57 -7.04
N ALA A 88 -3.28 9.07 -7.66
CA ALA A 88 -4.24 9.94 -6.99
C ALA A 88 -4.72 9.37 -5.64
N GLY A 89 -4.61 10.19 -4.59
CA GLY A 89 -4.92 9.78 -3.21
C GLY A 89 -3.79 9.02 -2.52
N CYS A 90 -2.58 9.09 -3.07
CA CYS A 90 -1.36 8.60 -2.44
C CYS A 90 -0.39 9.74 -2.14
N GLN A 91 0.41 9.55 -1.12
CA GLN A 91 1.50 10.46 -0.71
C GLN A 91 2.77 9.64 -0.47
N ALA A 92 3.95 10.20 -0.77
CA ALA A 92 5.23 9.61 -0.41
C ALA A 92 5.98 10.51 0.57
N SER A 93 6.32 9.98 1.74
CA SER A 93 7.16 10.64 2.73
C SER A 93 8.55 10.04 2.73
N ILE A 94 9.55 10.83 2.36
CA ILE A 94 10.95 10.47 2.31
C ILE A 94 11.67 11.04 3.53
N THR A 95 12.48 10.21 4.17
CA THR A 95 13.41 10.56 5.22
C THR A 95 14.83 10.25 4.76
N CYS A 96 15.81 11.02 5.23
CA CYS A 96 17.20 10.85 4.85
C CYS A 96 18.10 10.85 6.09
N ASN A 97 18.98 9.86 6.17
CA ASN A 97 19.97 9.70 7.23
C ASN A 97 21.36 9.53 6.62
N ARG A 98 22.38 10.19 7.22
CA ARG A 98 23.77 9.95 6.84
C ARG A 98 24.25 8.64 7.45
N VAL A 99 24.98 7.86 6.68
CA VAL A 99 25.56 6.59 7.10
C VAL A 99 27.03 6.61 6.76
N THR A 100 27.89 6.45 7.77
CA THR A 100 29.32 6.30 7.57
C THR A 100 29.65 4.81 7.47
N VAL A 101 30.29 4.40 6.38
CA VAL A 101 30.74 3.02 6.17
C VAL A 101 32.26 3.02 6.09
N SER A 102 32.89 2.22 6.93
CA SER A 102 34.32 1.97 6.88
C SER A 102 34.59 0.70 6.06
N ALA A 103 35.27 0.84 4.92
CA ALA A 103 35.67 -0.28 4.08
C ALA A 103 37.16 -0.15 3.72
N ALA A 104 37.92 -1.24 3.84
CA ALA A 104 39.35 -1.30 3.52
C ALA A 104 40.26 -0.24 4.21
N GLY A 105 39.88 0.27 5.39
CA GLY A 105 40.65 1.29 6.11
C GLY A 105 40.34 2.74 5.72
N GLY A 106 39.49 2.95 4.71
CA GLY A 106 38.91 4.25 4.36
C GLY A 106 37.53 4.44 5.00
N THR A 107 37.18 5.69 5.35
CA THR A 107 35.81 6.05 5.80
C THR A 107 35.08 6.72 4.64
N GLN A 108 33.98 6.12 4.20
CA GLN A 108 33.09 6.70 3.20
C GLN A 108 31.80 7.19 3.86
N THR A 109 31.32 8.35 3.43
CA THR A 109 30.02 8.88 3.85
C THR A 109 28.99 8.59 2.77
N GLY A 110 28.03 7.73 3.10
CA GLY A 110 26.84 7.46 2.31
C GLY A 110 25.60 8.14 2.88
N TYR A 111 24.52 8.06 2.12
CA TYR A 111 23.20 8.53 2.51
C TYR A 111 22.19 7.40 2.36
N ARG A 112 21.39 7.17 3.41
CA ARG A 112 20.28 6.23 3.42
C ARG A 112 18.98 7.00 3.34
N PHE A 113 18.20 6.71 2.30
CA PHE A 113 16.85 7.19 2.13
C PHE A 113 15.85 6.11 2.54
N SER A 114 14.82 6.52 3.25
CA SER A 114 13.64 5.70 3.51
C SER A 114 12.42 6.44 2.99
N SER A 115 11.76 5.88 1.97
CA SER A 115 10.57 6.42 1.32
C SER A 115 9.37 5.57 1.69
N GLU A 116 8.39 6.17 2.34
CA GLU A 116 7.12 5.53 2.69
C GLU A 116 6.01 6.09 1.80
N GLY A 117 5.45 5.24 0.94
CA GLY A 117 4.26 5.54 0.16
C GLY A 117 3.01 5.11 0.92
N ARG A 118 2.05 6.03 1.07
CA ARG A 118 0.76 5.79 1.72
C ARG A 118 -0.35 6.10 0.74
N CYS A 119 -1.31 5.19 0.59
CA CYS A 119 -2.49 5.36 -0.24
C CYS A 119 -3.75 5.10 0.56
N GLY A 120 -4.74 5.97 0.40
CA GLY A 120 -5.97 5.96 1.20
C GLY A 120 -5.86 6.91 2.40
N GLN A 121 -7.00 7.50 2.77
CA GLN A 121 -7.05 8.55 3.79
C GLN A 121 -7.51 7.95 5.12
N PRO A 122 -6.73 8.07 6.22
CA PRO A 122 -7.16 7.57 7.53
C PRO A 122 -8.42 8.30 8.05
N ASP A 123 -8.69 9.51 7.55
CA ASP A 123 -9.75 10.40 8.06
C ASP A 123 -10.70 10.93 6.97
N ALA A 124 -10.88 10.23 5.83
CA ALA A 124 -12.01 10.53 4.93
C ALA A 124 -13.32 9.98 5.55
N GLY A 125 -13.72 10.56 6.67
CA GLY A 125 -15.01 10.30 7.27
C GLY A 125 -16.14 10.81 6.37
N SER A 126 -16.81 9.90 5.66
CA SER A 126 -18.25 9.92 5.36
C SER A 126 -18.64 8.87 4.31
N GLY A 127 -18.54 7.58 4.66
CA GLY A 127 -19.08 6.50 3.83
C GLY A 127 -19.23 5.20 4.63
N PRO A 128 -20.17 4.31 4.28
CA PRO A 128 -20.36 3.03 4.98
C PRO A 128 -19.19 2.04 4.81
N ASN A 129 -18.15 2.40 4.05
CA ASN A 129 -16.98 1.56 3.82
C ASN A 129 -15.76 2.18 4.53
N PRO A 130 -15.08 1.46 5.44
CA PRO A 130 -13.83 1.94 6.02
C PRO A 130 -12.78 2.06 4.92
N ASP A 131 -12.25 3.26 4.69
CA ASP A 131 -11.18 3.45 3.72
C ASP A 131 -9.88 2.89 4.30
N PHE A 132 -9.55 1.65 3.96
CA PHE A 132 -8.30 1.03 4.42
C PHE A 132 -7.11 1.80 3.83
N ALA A 133 -6.39 2.52 4.68
CA ALA A 133 -5.10 3.11 4.35
C ALA A 133 -4.03 2.03 4.28
N VAL A 134 -3.30 1.97 3.17
CA VAL A 134 -2.20 1.02 2.96
C VAL A 134 -0.89 1.80 2.85
N SER A 135 0.14 1.36 3.56
CA SER A 135 1.48 1.92 3.46
C SER A 135 2.52 0.87 3.05
N ARG A 136 3.52 1.31 2.28
CA ARG A 136 4.69 0.52 1.86
C ARG A 136 5.93 1.39 2.01
N THR A 137 6.99 0.82 2.58
CA THR A 137 8.26 1.52 2.82
C THR A 137 9.39 0.86 2.06
N LEU A 138 10.17 1.66 1.36
CA LEU A 138 11.38 1.25 0.64
C LEU A 138 12.58 2.00 1.20
N VAL A 139 13.72 1.31 1.26
CA VAL A 139 14.98 1.88 1.74
C VAL A 139 16.03 1.69 0.66
N ALA A 140 16.79 2.75 0.37
CA ALA A 140 17.98 2.63 -0.47
C ALA A 140 19.13 3.46 0.09
N GLU A 141 20.34 3.04 -0.25
CA GLU A 141 21.57 3.67 0.16
C GLU A 141 22.35 4.11 -1.09
N ALA A 142 22.95 5.29 -0.99
CA ALA A 142 23.74 5.89 -2.04
C ALA A 142 25.13 6.27 -1.52
N PHE A 143 26.14 6.03 -2.34
CA PHE A 143 27.56 6.25 -2.04
C PHE A 143 28.25 6.90 -3.24
N ASP A 144 29.31 7.68 -3.01
CA ASP A 144 30.08 8.41 -4.04
C ASP A 144 30.62 7.50 -5.16
N GLY A 145 30.72 6.19 -4.94
CA GLY A 145 31.25 5.24 -5.92
C GLY A 145 32.77 5.32 -6.09
N ALA A 146 33.41 6.30 -5.44
CA ALA A 146 34.83 6.25 -5.15
C ALA A 146 35.13 5.01 -4.30
N THR A 147 35.90 4.07 -4.85
CA THR A 147 36.48 2.98 -4.04
C THR A 147 37.28 3.61 -2.89
N PRO A 148 37.18 3.06 -1.66
CA PRO A 148 37.94 3.58 -0.53
C PRO A 148 39.45 3.44 -0.76
#